data_AF-A0A2E1WH94-F1
#
_entry.id   AF-A0A2E1WH94-F1
#
_cell.length_a   1.000
_cell.length_b   1.000
_cell.length_c   1.000
_cell.angle_alpha   90.00
_cell.angle_beta   90.00
_cell.angle_gamma   90.00
#
_symmetry.space_group_name_H-M   'P 1'
#
loop_
_entity.id
_entity.type
_entity.pdbx_description
1 polymer ?
#
loop_
_entity_poly.entity_id
_entity_poly.type
_entity_poly.pdbx_seq_one_letter_code
_entity_poly.pdbx_strand_id
1 'polypeptide(L)'
;MKRFAIILVSAIFLSGCADLFYQPQRAKEWPDLGLHIAVVSVPSEDGASIRRDFVIRSIRPQSPAAFGKIEPGDVLIALDDQRIDSVSTAVRIMQAKSRFDTLLVTVERAGETRQILISLANAEMRSDI
;
A
#
# COMPACT_ATOMS: atom_id res chain seq x y z
N MET A 1 -10.09 -67.24 -39.60
CA MET A 1 -9.80 -67.79 -38.24
C MET A 1 -8.70 -66.89 -37.67
N LYS A 2 -8.75 -66.16 -36.54
CA LYS A 2 -9.56 -66.03 -35.32
C LYS A 2 -9.48 -64.52 -34.95
N ARG A 3 -10.61 -63.85 -34.70
CA ARG A 3 -10.99 -63.18 -33.42
C ARG A 3 -9.82 -62.52 -32.69
N PHE A 4 -9.87 -61.19 -32.47
CA PHE A 4 -9.88 -60.54 -31.16
C PHE A 4 -10.17 -59.05 -31.32
N ALA A 5 -11.40 -58.67 -31.01
CA ALA A 5 -11.79 -57.30 -30.71
C ALA A 5 -11.19 -56.93 -29.33
N ILE A 6 -10.48 -55.81 -29.25
CA ILE A 6 -10.30 -55.09 -27.98
C ILE A 6 -10.50 -53.61 -28.29
N ILE A 7 -11.70 -53.14 -27.96
CA ILE A 7 -12.03 -51.74 -27.77
C ILE A 7 -11.31 -51.32 -26.49
N LEU A 8 -10.34 -50.41 -26.56
CA LEU A 8 -9.85 -49.70 -25.38
C LEU A 8 -10.30 -48.24 -25.48
N VAL A 9 -11.42 -47.97 -24.80
CA VAL A 9 -11.88 -46.64 -24.45
C VAL A 9 -10.79 -45.96 -23.64
N SER A 10 -10.18 -44.91 -24.18
CA SER A 10 -9.45 -43.93 -23.38
C SER A 10 -9.88 -42.53 -23.80
N ALA A 11 -11.16 -42.25 -23.55
CA ALA A 11 -11.67 -40.91 -23.36
C ALA A 11 -11.58 -40.62 -21.85
N ILE A 12 -10.39 -40.29 -21.35
CA ILE A 12 -10.20 -39.93 -19.94
C ILE A 12 -9.55 -38.54 -19.89
N PHE A 13 -10.42 -37.56 -19.66
CA PHE A 13 -10.19 -36.30 -18.94
C PHE A 13 -9.03 -35.40 -19.42
N LEU A 14 -9.22 -34.69 -20.52
CA LEU A 14 -8.52 -33.41 -20.76
C LEU A 14 -9.11 -32.23 -19.97
N SER A 15 -10.11 -32.46 -19.12
CA SER A 15 -10.82 -31.40 -18.38
C SER A 15 -10.25 -31.12 -16.99
N GLY A 16 -9.02 -31.56 -16.69
CA GLY A 16 -8.41 -31.44 -15.35
C GLY A 16 -7.19 -30.53 -15.25
N CYS A 17 -6.78 -29.83 -16.31
CA CYS A 17 -5.58 -28.98 -16.28
C CYS A 17 -5.85 -27.50 -15.97
N ALA A 18 -7.11 -27.05 -15.96
CA ALA A 18 -7.42 -25.63 -15.75
C ALA A 18 -7.25 -25.19 -14.28
N ASP A 19 -7.47 -26.10 -13.31
CA ASP A 19 -7.39 -25.76 -11.89
C ASP A 19 -5.96 -25.84 -11.32
N LEU A 20 -5.00 -26.44 -12.03
CA LEU A 20 -3.61 -26.54 -11.56
C LEU A 20 -2.85 -25.20 -11.65
N PHE A 21 -3.37 -24.25 -12.43
CA PHE A 21 -2.77 -22.92 -12.66
C PHE A 21 -3.59 -21.76 -12.10
N TYR A 22 -4.76 -22.02 -11.50
CA TYR A 22 -5.45 -20.98 -10.73
C TYR A 22 -4.79 -20.83 -9.36
N GLN A 23 -3.61 -20.21 -9.36
CA GLN A 23 -3.12 -19.55 -8.16
C GLN A 23 -3.90 -18.24 -8.05
N PRO A 24 -4.84 -18.08 -7.08
CA PRO A 24 -5.44 -16.78 -6.83
C PRO A 24 -4.29 -15.79 -6.64
N GLN A 25 -4.34 -14.67 -7.35
CA GLN A 25 -3.31 -13.65 -7.37
C GLN A 25 -2.86 -13.39 -5.93
N ARG A 26 -1.63 -13.78 -5.60
CA ARG A 26 -1.05 -13.56 -4.28
C ARG A 26 -1.20 -12.06 -4.01
N ALA A 27 -2.07 -11.67 -3.08
CA ALA A 27 -2.37 -10.27 -2.81
C ALA A 27 -1.04 -9.54 -2.65
N LYS A 28 -0.80 -8.55 -3.51
CA LYS A 28 0.51 -7.88 -3.59
C LYS A 28 0.81 -7.25 -2.24
N GLU A 29 1.79 -7.79 -1.54
CA GLU A 29 2.24 -7.21 -0.28
C GLU A 29 2.90 -5.86 -0.51
N TRP A 30 2.67 -4.90 0.37
CA TRP A 30 3.24 -3.56 0.28
C TRP A 30 3.80 -3.07 1.62
N PRO A 31 4.86 -2.24 1.61
CA PRO A 31 5.53 -1.80 2.82
C PRO A 31 4.66 -0.80 3.62
N ASP A 32 4.40 -1.08 4.88
CA ASP A 32 3.75 -0.14 5.79
C ASP A 32 4.79 0.84 6.37
N LEU A 33 4.50 2.14 6.23
CA LEU A 33 5.33 3.22 6.74
C LEU A 33 5.27 3.32 8.27
N GLY A 34 4.20 2.82 8.89
CA GLY A 34 4.00 2.84 10.34
C GLY A 34 3.40 4.13 10.89
N LEU A 35 2.71 4.90 10.06
CA LEU A 35 2.02 6.13 10.47
C LEU A 35 0.57 5.85 10.88
N HIS A 36 0.15 6.41 12.01
CA HIS A 36 -1.27 6.54 12.34
C HIS A 36 -1.72 7.97 12.05
N ILE A 37 -2.63 8.13 11.09
CA ILE A 37 -3.07 9.43 10.57
C ILE A 37 -4.51 9.69 11.04
N ALA A 38 -4.76 10.89 11.56
CA ALA A 38 -6.10 11.43 11.74
C ALA A 38 -6.44 12.39 10.60
N VAL A 39 -7.63 12.26 10.05
CA VAL A 39 -8.16 13.22 9.07
C VAL A 39 -8.91 14.31 9.84
N VAL A 40 -8.43 15.54 9.75
CA VAL A 40 -9.06 16.71 10.35
C VAL A 40 -9.67 17.55 9.26
N SER A 41 -10.95 17.88 9.38
CA SER A 41 -11.64 18.77 8.45
C SER A 41 -11.58 20.19 8.99
N VAL A 42 -10.94 21.09 8.26
CA VAL A 42 -10.75 22.48 8.59
C VAL A 42 -11.55 23.32 7.58
N PRO A 43 -12.57 24.07 8.01
CA PRO A 43 -13.24 25.03 7.14
C PRO A 43 -12.23 26.05 6.61
N SER A 44 -12.33 26.41 5.34
CA SER A 44 -11.59 27.57 4.82
C SER A 44 -12.10 28.85 5.47
N GLU A 45 -11.26 29.89 5.47
CA GLU A 45 -11.57 31.17 6.10
C GLU A 45 -12.82 31.85 5.49
N ASP A 46 -13.08 31.60 4.21
CA ASP A 46 -14.27 32.08 3.49
C ASP A 46 -15.53 31.22 3.73
N GLY A 47 -15.40 30.09 4.44
CA GLY A 47 -16.46 29.13 4.69
C GLY A 47 -16.96 28.38 3.44
N ALA A 48 -16.36 28.61 2.27
CA ALA A 48 -16.82 28.06 0.99
C ALA A 48 -16.29 26.65 0.72
N SER A 49 -15.20 26.26 1.40
CA SER A 49 -14.56 24.96 1.20
C SER A 49 -14.16 24.30 2.53
N ILE A 50 -13.95 22.99 2.49
CA ILE A 50 -13.44 22.22 3.63
C ILE A 50 -12.11 21.64 3.19
N ARG A 51 -11.03 22.07 3.84
CA ARG A 51 -9.71 21.47 3.69
C ARG A 51 -9.61 20.25 4.59
N ARG A 52 -9.02 19.17 4.09
CA ARG A 52 -8.71 17.98 4.89
C ARG A 52 -7.21 17.92 5.15
N ASP A 53 -6.86 17.93 6.41
CA ASP A 53 -5.48 17.83 6.87
C ASP A 53 -5.24 16.41 7.41
N PHE A 54 -4.14 15.80 6.98
CA PHE A 54 -3.75 14.43 7.33
C PHE A 54 -2.71 14.47 8.45
N VAL A 55 -3.18 14.61 9.69
CA VAL A 55 -2.32 14.83 10.86
C VAL A 55 -1.76 13.51 11.36
N ILE A 56 -0.43 13.43 11.49
CA ILE A 56 0.26 12.27 12.07
C ILE A 56 0.03 12.29 13.58
N ARG A 57 -0.72 11.30 14.08
CA ARG A 57 -1.08 11.18 15.51
C ARG A 57 -0.04 10.44 16.31
N SER A 58 0.49 9.36 15.74
CA SER A 58 1.51 8.52 16.36
C SER A 58 2.26 7.76 15.29
N ILE A 59 3.44 7.29 15.68
CA ILE A 59 4.35 6.53 14.82
C ILE A 59 4.59 5.20 15.51
N ARG A 60 4.44 4.09 14.78
CA ARG A 60 4.70 2.75 15.31
C ARG A 60 6.20 2.60 15.60
N PRO A 61 6.61 2.16 16.81
CA PRO A 61 8.03 1.94 17.10
C PRO A 61 8.68 0.98 16.09
N GLN A 62 9.96 1.20 15.80
CA GLN A 62 10.76 0.36 14.89
C GLN A 62 10.25 0.29 13.44
N SER A 63 9.28 1.13 13.06
CA SER A 63 8.80 1.30 11.68
C SER A 63 9.71 2.21 10.85
N PRO A 64 9.59 2.21 9.51
CA PRO A 64 10.31 3.16 8.66
C PRO A 64 10.14 4.62 9.09
N ALA A 65 8.92 5.06 9.40
CA ALA A 65 8.67 6.42 9.86
C ALA A 65 9.34 6.75 11.20
N ALA A 66 9.52 5.76 12.09
CA ALA A 66 10.18 5.97 13.39
C ALA A 66 11.68 6.28 13.25
N PHE A 67 12.31 5.77 12.19
CA PHE A 67 13.70 6.10 11.85
C PHE A 67 13.80 7.29 10.90
N GLY A 68 12.67 7.70 10.30
CA GLY A 68 12.53 8.96 9.60
C GLY A 68 12.44 10.13 10.58
N LYS A 69 12.77 11.34 10.13
CA LYS A 69 12.65 12.57 10.93
C LYS A 69 11.19 13.08 11.01
N ILE A 70 10.22 12.18 10.96
CA ILE A 70 8.79 12.47 11.08
C ILE A 70 8.42 12.54 12.55
N GLU A 71 7.53 13.46 12.92
CA GLU A 71 7.08 13.64 14.30
C GLU A 71 5.56 13.65 14.39
N PRO A 72 4.98 13.17 15.51
CA PRO A 72 3.57 13.42 15.81
C PRO A 72 3.26 14.92 15.78
N GLY A 73 2.16 15.30 15.15
CA GLY A 73 1.77 16.69 14.90
C GLY A 73 2.09 17.18 13.49
N ASP A 74 2.95 16.47 12.74
CA ASP A 74 3.17 16.74 11.32
C ASP A 74 1.88 16.58 10.52
N VAL A 75 1.67 17.47 9.54
CA VAL A 75 0.60 17.32 8.54
C VAL A 75 1.20 16.69 7.30
N LEU A 76 0.75 15.50 6.91
CA LEU A 76 1.18 14.83 5.69
C LEU A 76 0.62 15.56 4.47
N ILE A 77 1.50 16.05 3.61
CA ILE A 77 1.14 16.81 2.40
C ILE A 77 1.26 15.96 1.14
N ALA A 78 2.36 15.21 0.99
CA ALA A 78 2.62 14.42 -0.21
C ALA A 78 3.51 13.19 0.08
N LEU A 79 3.40 12.19 -0.79
CA LEU A 79 4.29 11.05 -0.88
C LEU A 79 4.80 10.96 -2.33
N ASP A 80 6.12 10.94 -2.54
CA ASP A 80 6.77 11.03 -3.86
C ASP A 80 6.15 12.09 -4.79
N ASP A 81 6.08 13.32 -4.29
CA ASP A 81 5.51 14.47 -5.00
C ASP A 81 4.02 14.35 -5.37
N GLN A 82 3.37 13.24 -5.02
CA GLN A 82 1.93 13.07 -5.17
C GLN A 82 1.23 13.59 -3.92
N ARG A 83 0.45 14.66 -4.10
CA ARG A 83 -0.34 15.28 -3.04
C ARG A 83 -1.34 14.29 -2.46
N ILE A 84 -1.42 14.23 -1.13
CA ILE A 84 -2.39 13.42 -0.42
C ILE A 84 -3.67 14.23 -0.22
N ASP A 85 -4.75 13.76 -0.81
CA ASP A 85 -6.11 14.32 -0.71
C ASP A 85 -7.09 13.38 0.02
N SER A 86 -6.66 12.13 0.23
CA SER A 86 -7.44 11.04 0.81
C SER A 86 -6.50 9.95 1.32
N VAL A 87 -6.98 9.17 2.31
CA VAL A 87 -6.24 7.99 2.80
C VAL A 87 -6.03 6.97 1.67
N SER A 88 -6.99 6.83 0.77
CA SER A 88 -6.89 5.95 -0.41
C SER A 88 -5.74 6.34 -1.35
N THR A 89 -5.49 7.64 -1.54
CA THR A 89 -4.34 8.09 -2.35
C THR A 89 -3.02 7.68 -1.70
N ALA A 90 -2.88 7.85 -0.38
CA ALA A 90 -1.68 7.41 0.35
C ALA A 90 -1.48 5.89 0.25
N VAL A 91 -2.54 5.11 0.47
CA VAL A 91 -2.49 3.64 0.34
C VAL A 91 -2.09 3.21 -1.07
N ARG A 92 -2.68 3.80 -2.11
CA ARG A 92 -2.34 3.50 -3.50
C ARG A 92 -0.86 3.76 -3.81
N ILE A 93 -0.31 4.88 -3.31
CA ILE A 93 1.12 5.20 -3.49
C ILE A 93 1.98 4.14 -2.80
N MET A 94 1.65 3.75 -1.57
CA MET A 94 2.38 2.71 -0.84
C MET A 94 2.25 1.32 -1.48
N GLN A 95 1.09 0.98 -2.05
CA GLN A 95 0.88 -0.27 -2.81
C GLN A 95 1.75 -0.37 -4.08
N ALA A 96 2.19 0.77 -4.63
CA ALA A 96 3.13 0.79 -5.74
C ALA A 96 4.58 0.53 -5.30
N LYS A 97 4.88 0.63 -4.00
CA LYS A 97 6.22 0.48 -3.44
C LYS A 97 6.60 -0.96 -3.16
N SER A 98 7.90 -1.18 -3.14
CA SER A 98 8.55 -2.43 -2.77
C SER A 98 9.34 -2.26 -1.48
N ARG A 99 9.64 -3.40 -0.83
CA ARG A 99 10.65 -3.42 0.24
C ARG A 99 11.96 -2.83 -0.29
N PHE A 100 12.65 -2.06 0.55
CA PHE A 100 13.92 -1.37 0.25
C PHE A 100 13.82 -0.13 -0.64
N ASP A 101 12.64 0.23 -1.17
CA ASP A 101 12.45 1.53 -1.81
C ASP A 101 12.76 2.66 -0.83
N THR A 102 13.10 3.83 -1.39
CA THR A 102 13.09 5.08 -0.64
C THR A 102 11.84 5.87 -1.03
N LEU A 103 11.16 6.39 -0.02
CA LEU A 103 9.96 7.20 -0.14
C LEU A 103 10.28 8.65 0.24
N LEU A 104 9.95 9.59 -0.63
CA LEU A 104 9.96 11.01 -0.29
C LEU A 104 8.66 11.36 0.42
N VAL A 105 8.74 11.78 1.67
CA VAL A 105 7.60 12.24 2.46
C VAL A 105 7.69 13.75 2.61
N THR A 106 6.64 14.44 2.17
CA THR A 106 6.51 15.89 2.37
C THR A 106 5.51 16.14 3.48
N VAL A 107 5.95 16.82 4.53
CA VAL A 107 5.13 17.20 5.68
C VAL A 107 5.16 18.70 5.91
N GLU A 108 4.13 19.24 6.53
CA GLU A 108 4.15 20.56 7.14
C GLU A 108 4.35 20.42 8.65
N ARG A 109 5.35 21.13 9.19
CA ARG A 109 5.62 21.21 10.63
C ARG A 109 5.78 22.67 11.03
N ALA A 110 4.94 23.13 11.95
CA ALA A 110 4.96 24.51 12.45
C ALA A 110 4.92 25.57 11.31
N GLY A 111 4.13 25.30 10.27
CA GLY A 111 3.98 26.19 9.10
C GLY A 111 5.08 26.08 8.04
N GLU A 112 6.10 25.26 8.26
CA GLU A 112 7.17 25.03 7.29
C GLU A 112 7.01 23.68 6.59
N THR A 113 7.20 23.66 5.26
CA THR A 113 7.24 22.42 4.49
C THR A 113 8.61 21.75 4.62
N ARG A 114 8.61 20.46 4.92
CA ARG A 114 9.81 19.62 5.06
C ARG A 114 9.70 18.41 4.14
N GLN A 115 10.80 18.11 3.48
CA GLN A 115 10.97 16.93 2.63
C GLN A 115 11.90 15.94 3.32
N ILE A 116 11.44 14.72 3.51
CA ILE A 116 12.11 13.68 4.31
C ILE A 116 12.17 12.41 3.47
N LEU A 117 13.38 11.94 3.19
CA LEU A 117 13.60 10.64 2.55
C LEU A 117 13.57 9.54 3.62
N ILE A 118 12.76 8.50 3.38
CA ILE A 118 12.60 7.37 4.30
C ILE A 118 12.85 6.07 3.55
N SER A 119 13.75 5.25 4.08
CA SER A 119 13.96 3.89 3.56
C SER A 119 12.87 2.95 4.07
N LEU A 120 12.32 2.12 3.18
CA LEU A 120 11.31 1.11 3.48
C LEU A 120 11.92 -0.27 3.76
N ALA A 121 13.23 -0.34 4.05
CA ALA A 121 13.94 -1.59 4.27
C ALA A 121 13.38 -2.41 5.45
N ASN A 122 13.07 -1.72 6.55
CA ASN A 122 12.53 -2.29 7.79
C ASN A 122 10.99 -2.25 7.85
N ALA A 123 10.32 -1.99 6.71
CA ALA A 123 8.88 -1.98 6.67
C ALA A 123 8.32 -3.38 6.95
N GLU A 124 7.27 -3.44 7.76
CA GLU A 124 6.38 -4.58 7.80
C GLU A 124 5.60 -4.63 6.49
N MET A 125 5.44 -5.83 5.93
CA MET A 125 4.74 -6.00 4.67
C MET A 125 3.28 -6.30 4.96
N ARG A 126 2.41 -5.42 4.48
CA ARG A 126 0.98 -5.55 4.61
C ARG A 126 0.44 -6.30 3.39
N SER A 127 -0.36 -7.33 3.62
CA SER A 127 -1.13 -7.99 2.58
C SER A 127 -2.52 -7.36 2.50
N ASP A 128 -3.08 -7.27 1.29
CA ASP A 128 -4.49 -6.91 1.10
C ASP A 128 -5.37 -8.14 1.41
N ILE A 129 -5.34 -8.63 2.65
CA ILE A 129 -6.20 -9.72 3.17
C ILE A 129 -6.52 -9.46 4.64
#